data_AF-A0A7X8HB70-F1
#
_entry.id   AF-A0A7X8HB70-F1
#
_cell.length_a   1.000
_cell.length_b   1.000
_cell.length_c   1.000
_cell.angle_alpha   90.00
_cell.angle_beta   90.00
_cell.angle_gamma   90.00
#
_symmetry.space_group_name_H-M   'P 1'
#
loop_
_entity.id
_entity.type
_entity.pdbx_description
1 polymer ?
#
loop_
_entity_poly.entity_id
_entity_poly.type
_entity_poly.pdbx_seq_one_letter_code
_entity_poly.pdbx_strand_id
1 'polypeptide(L)'
;MKEIYYRIPSESLTVYHEAGKKSLFIGQEGVVDLQKFTLEGGEKKSIRNALNKLKDQGYASQIYTPLLRDGLIQKLRSVSDDWLKSMEREEIVFSQGMFREDEI
;
A
#
# COMPACT_ATOMS: atom_id res chain seq x y z
N MET A 1 29.45 8.51 -9.57
CA MET A 1 27.98 8.37 -9.39
C MET A 1 27.57 9.30 -8.26
N LYS A 2 26.46 10.04 -8.38
CA LYS A 2 25.98 10.90 -7.27
C LYS A 2 25.02 10.11 -6.39
N GLU A 3 25.14 10.27 -5.08
CA GLU A 3 24.25 9.64 -4.08
C GLU A 3 22.88 10.32 -4.11
N ILE A 4 21.81 9.53 -4.09
CA ILE A 4 20.41 9.98 -4.07
C ILE A 4 19.68 9.20 -2.99
N TYR A 5 18.84 9.89 -2.22
CA TYR A 5 18.01 9.31 -1.18
C TYR A 5 16.54 9.55 -1.53
N TYR A 6 15.72 8.50 -1.46
CA TYR A 6 14.33 8.51 -1.93
C TYR A 6 13.36 8.38 -0.75
N ARG A 7 12.28 9.17 -0.75
CA ARG A 7 11.24 9.22 0.31
C ARG A 7 11.81 9.38 1.73
N ILE A 8 12.58 10.45 1.93
CA ILE A 8 13.12 10.79 3.24
C ILE A 8 12.06 11.54 4.07
N PRO A 9 11.75 11.09 5.30
CA PRO A 9 10.86 11.81 6.20
C PRO A 9 11.37 13.22 6.50
N SER A 10 10.45 14.17 6.70
CA SER A 10 10.77 15.57 7.00
C SER A 10 11.70 15.73 8.18
N GLU A 11 11.54 14.88 9.19
CA GLU A 11 12.26 14.90 10.46
C GLU A 11 13.75 14.57 10.27
N SER A 12 14.10 13.88 9.19
CA SER A 12 15.47 13.48 8.89
C SER A 12 16.23 14.49 8.02
N LEU A 13 15.55 15.51 7.46
CA LEU A 13 16.14 16.42 6.46
C LEU A 13 17.36 17.20 6.98
N THR A 14 17.39 17.54 8.27
CA THR A 14 18.50 18.27 8.89
C THR A 14 19.84 17.55 8.67
N VAL A 15 19.90 16.23 8.90
CA VAL A 15 21.13 15.43 8.73
C VAL A 15 21.62 15.47 7.28
N TYR A 16 20.70 15.43 6.32
CA TYR A 16 21.06 15.49 4.90
C TYR A 16 21.54 16.87 4.48
N HIS A 17 20.94 17.94 5.03
CA HIS A 17 21.37 19.30 4.77
C HIS A 17 22.76 19.60 5.36
N GLU A 18 23.05 19.10 6.57
CA GLU A 18 24.39 19.16 7.17
C GLU A 18 25.44 18.42 6.34
N ALA A 19 25.05 17.30 5.70
CA ALA A 19 25.88 16.58 4.74
C ALA A 19 25.97 17.24 3.34
N GLY A 20 25.50 18.49 3.18
CA GLY A 20 25.55 19.24 1.93
C GLY A 20 24.57 18.79 0.85
N LYS A 21 23.55 17.99 1.20
CA LYS A 21 22.53 17.52 0.26
C LYS A 21 21.39 18.52 0.10
N LYS A 22 20.82 18.55 -1.09
CA LYS A 22 19.58 19.30 -1.41
C LYS A 22 18.39 18.33 -1.33
N SER A 23 17.25 18.84 -0.89
CA SER A 23 15.98 18.10 -0.87
C SER A 23 15.05 18.61 -1.97
N LEU A 24 14.19 17.72 -2.46
CA LEU A 24 13.08 18.03 -3.35
C LEU A 24 11.82 17.43 -2.74
N PHE A 25 10.78 18.24 -2.59
CA PHE A 25 9.48 17.76 -2.13
C PHE A 25 8.80 16.97 -3.25
N ILE A 26 8.50 15.69 -2.99
CA ILE A 26 7.91 14.78 -4.00
C ILE A 26 6.49 14.33 -3.66
N GLY A 27 5.98 14.64 -2.46
CA GLY A 27 4.63 14.26 -2.05
C GLY A 27 4.46 14.15 -0.53
N GLN A 28 3.28 13.68 -0.13
CA GLN A 28 2.90 13.43 1.26
C GLN A 28 2.33 12.01 1.40
N GLU A 29 2.38 11.46 2.59
CA GLU A 29 1.77 10.17 2.93
C GLU A 29 0.40 10.37 3.60
N GLY A 30 -0.57 9.53 3.23
CA GLY A 30 -1.87 9.52 3.89
C GLY A 30 -1.80 8.74 5.20
N VAL A 31 -1.55 9.43 6.31
CA VAL A 31 -1.44 8.81 7.64
C VAL A 31 -2.80 8.82 8.36
N VAL A 32 -3.19 7.68 8.94
CA VAL A 32 -4.44 7.53 9.70
C VAL A 32 -4.13 7.20 11.15
N ASP A 33 -4.61 8.03 12.09
CA ASP A 33 -4.54 7.78 13.52
C ASP A 33 -5.62 6.74 13.92
N LEU A 34 -5.20 5.49 14.11
CA LEU A 34 -6.10 4.38 14.44
C LEU A 34 -6.74 4.51 15.83
N GLN A 35 -6.16 5.29 16.75
CA GLN A 35 -6.76 5.50 18.07
C GLN A 35 -7.95 6.46 18.02
N LYS A 36 -7.95 7.36 17.04
CA LYS A 36 -9.04 8.33 16.80
C LYS A 36 -9.96 7.93 15.66
N PHE A 37 -9.54 6.99 14.82
CA PHE A 37 -10.35 6.53 13.70
C PHE A 37 -11.56 5.75 14.20
N THR A 38 -12.74 6.21 13.79
CA THR A 38 -14.00 5.47 13.97
C THR A 38 -14.77 5.49 12.66
N LEU A 39 -15.57 4.45 12.43
CA LEU A 39 -16.54 4.45 11.35
C LEU A 39 -17.83 5.17 11.74
N GLU A 40 -18.01 5.60 12.99
CA GLU A 40 -19.22 6.27 13.46
C GLU A 40 -19.31 7.73 13.00
N GLY A 41 -20.44 8.39 13.28
CA GLY A 41 -20.64 9.82 12.97
C GLY A 41 -21.05 10.12 11.52
N GLY A 42 -21.36 11.39 11.25
CA GLY A 42 -21.83 11.82 9.92
C GLY A 42 -20.74 11.81 8.84
N GLU A 43 -19.51 12.18 9.21
CA GLU A 43 -18.38 12.33 8.28
C GLU A 43 -17.99 11.03 7.58
N LYS A 44 -18.18 9.89 8.24
CA LYS A 44 -17.81 8.56 7.72
C LYS A 44 -18.98 7.82 7.07
N LYS A 45 -20.12 8.49 6.87
CA LYS A 45 -21.33 7.90 6.26
C LYS A 45 -21.05 7.30 4.89
N SER A 46 -20.22 7.96 4.06
CA SER A 46 -19.86 7.46 2.73
C SER A 46 -19.11 6.11 2.81
N ILE A 47 -18.14 6.01 3.71
CA ILE A 47 -17.35 4.78 3.92
C ILE A 47 -18.25 3.66 4.46
N ARG A 48 -19.08 3.94 5.48
CA ARG A 48 -20.03 2.94 6.02
C ARG A 48 -20.98 2.43 4.94
N ASN A 49 -21.54 3.32 4.12
CA ASN A 49 -22.45 2.94 3.05
C ASN A 49 -21.75 2.06 2.00
N ALA A 50 -20.50 2.38 1.65
CA ALA A 50 -19.70 1.55 0.75
C ALA A 50 -19.44 0.15 1.33
N LEU A 51 -19.07 0.07 2.61
CA LEU A 51 -18.86 -1.22 3.30
C LEU A 51 -20.14 -2.06 3.38
N ASN A 52 -21.28 -1.43 3.71
CA ASN A 52 -22.56 -2.12 3.73
C ASN A 52 -22.94 -2.66 2.35
N LYS A 53 -22.75 -1.86 1.29
CA LYS A 53 -22.99 -2.30 -0.08
C LYS A 53 -22.12 -3.51 -0.47
N LEU A 54 -20.84 -3.49 -0.11
CA LEU A 54 -19.94 -4.64 -0.35
C LEU A 54 -20.42 -5.87 0.41
N LYS A 55 -20.82 -5.71 1.67
CA LYS A 55 -21.37 -6.80 2.49
C LYS A 55 -22.66 -7.37 1.88
N ASP A 56 -23.58 -6.51 1.43
CA ASP A 56 -24.84 -6.92 0.80
C ASP A 56 -24.61 -7.66 -0.53
N GLN A 57 -23.51 -7.37 -1.21
CA GLN A 57 -23.04 -8.07 -2.41
C GLN A 57 -22.27 -9.37 -2.09
N GLY A 58 -22.13 -9.75 -0.82
CA GLY A 58 -21.47 -10.98 -0.38
C GLY A 58 -19.94 -10.90 -0.28
N TYR A 59 -19.35 -9.70 -0.38
CA TYR A 59 -17.91 -9.54 -0.18
C TYR A 59 -17.56 -9.63 1.31
N ALA A 60 -16.46 -10.31 1.60
CA ALA A 60 -15.88 -10.42 2.93
C ALA A 60 -14.36 -10.18 2.87
N SER A 61 -13.79 -9.72 3.98
CA SER A 61 -12.35 -9.60 4.15
C SER A 61 -11.83 -10.65 5.12
N GLN A 62 -10.62 -11.14 4.86
CA GLN A 62 -9.92 -12.09 5.71
C GLN A 62 -8.45 -11.69 5.80
N ILE A 63 -7.90 -11.72 7.02
CA ILE A 63 -6.47 -11.58 7.24
C ILE A 63 -5.87 -12.98 7.26
N TYR A 64 -4.87 -13.21 6.41
CA TYR A 64 -4.05 -14.41 6.44
C TYR A 64 -2.69 -14.06 7.02
N THR A 65 -2.24 -14.84 7.99
CA THR A 65 -0.88 -14.76 8.55
C THR A 65 0.07 -15.64 7.75
N PRO A 66 1.40 -15.40 7.80
CA PRO A 66 2.39 -16.18 7.08
C PRO A 66 2.28 -17.70 7.29
N LEU A 67 2.89 -18.46 6.37
CA LEU A 67 2.59 -19.88 6.06
C LEU A 67 1.25 -20.03 5.33
N LEU A 68 1.16 -19.39 4.16
CA LEU A 68 0.02 -19.53 3.28
C LEU A 68 0.01 -20.92 2.62
N ARG A 69 -1.19 -21.45 2.39
CA ARG A 69 -1.36 -22.70 1.65
C ARG A 69 -1.10 -22.45 0.16
N ASP A 70 -0.49 -23.39 -0.54
CA ASP A 70 -0.19 -23.29 -1.98
C ASP A 70 -1.40 -22.88 -2.81
N GLY A 71 -2.58 -23.45 -2.52
CA GLY A 71 -3.81 -23.11 -3.24
C GLY A 71 -4.29 -21.66 -3.04
N LEU A 72 -3.90 -20.99 -1.95
CA LEU A 72 -4.14 -19.56 -1.77
C LEU A 72 -3.13 -18.74 -2.57
N ILE A 73 -1.84 -19.12 -2.53
CA ILE A 73 -0.77 -18.46 -3.29
C ILE A 73 -1.08 -18.47 -4.79
N GLN A 74 -1.53 -19.60 -5.33
CA GLN A 74 -1.96 -19.73 -6.73
C GLN A 74 -3.10 -18.77 -7.09
N LYS A 75 -4.06 -18.57 -6.18
CA LYS A 75 -5.16 -17.61 -6.39
C LYS A 75 -4.66 -16.18 -6.37
N LEU A 76 -3.75 -15.83 -5.45
CA LEU A 76 -3.14 -14.51 -5.40
C LEU A 76 -2.34 -14.21 -6.68
N ARG A 77 -1.58 -15.20 -7.19
CA ARG A 77 -0.87 -15.08 -8.47
C ARG A 77 -1.82 -14.79 -9.62
N SER A 78 -2.91 -15.55 -9.75
CA SER A 78 -3.90 -15.32 -10.81
C SER A 78 -4.46 -13.90 -10.77
N VAL A 79 -4.77 -13.38 -9.59
CA VAL A 79 -5.26 -11.99 -9.44
C VAL A 79 -4.19 -10.97 -9.82
N SER A 80 -2.93 -11.21 -9.44
CA SER A 80 -1.79 -10.35 -9.78
C SER A 80 -1.58 -10.28 -11.30
N ASP A 81 -1.54 -11.43 -11.96
CA ASP A 81 -1.32 -11.55 -13.41
C ASP A 81 -2.47 -10.89 -14.19
N ASP A 82 -3.72 -11.13 -13.78
CA ASP A 82 -4.91 -10.52 -14.40
C ASP A 82 -4.89 -8.99 -14.24
N TRP A 83 -4.49 -8.48 -13.08
CA TRP A 83 -4.41 -7.04 -12.83
C TRP A 83 -3.37 -6.37 -13.73
N LEU A 84 -2.14 -6.92 -13.81
CA LEU A 84 -1.08 -6.41 -14.67
C LEU A 84 -1.51 -6.37 -16.14
N LYS A 85 -2.13 -7.46 -16.62
CA LYS A 85 -2.65 -7.55 -17.97
C LYS A 85 -3.75 -6.51 -18.23
N SER A 86 -4.70 -6.37 -17.31
CA SER A 86 -5.82 -5.43 -17.48
C SER A 86 -5.39 -3.96 -17.47
N MET A 87 -4.30 -3.65 -16.78
CA MET A 87 -3.75 -2.31 -16.68
C MET A 87 -2.70 -2.01 -17.75
N GLU A 88 -2.35 -2.98 -18.60
CA GLU A 88 -1.24 -2.92 -19.56
C GLU A 88 0.07 -2.50 -18.88
N ARG A 89 0.36 -3.09 -17.72
CA ARG A 89 1.54 -2.78 -16.89
C ARG A 89 2.45 -3.98 -16.76
N GLU A 90 3.73 -3.67 -16.61
CA GLU A 90 4.73 -4.59 -16.08
C GLU A 90 4.98 -4.28 -14.61
N GLU A 91 5.55 -5.25 -13.90
CA GLU A 91 5.97 -5.07 -12.51
C GLU A 91 6.98 -3.92 -12.41
N ILE A 92 6.73 -2.98 -11.50
CA ILE A 92 7.63 -1.88 -11.22
C ILE A 92 8.37 -2.21 -9.93
N VAL A 93 9.64 -2.55 -10.05
CA VAL A 93 10.52 -2.76 -8.88
C VAL A 93 11.14 -1.45 -8.40
N PHE A 94 11.85 -1.48 -7.26
CA PHE A 94 12.47 -0.36 -6.52
C PHE A 94 11.64 0.20 -5.36
N SER A 95 10.57 0.92 -5.65
CA SER A 95 9.70 1.56 -4.62
C SER A 95 8.33 0.92 -4.49
N GLN A 96 8.05 -0.05 -5.37
CA GLN A 96 6.86 -0.88 -5.36
C GLN A 96 7.32 -2.34 -5.28
N GLY A 97 6.51 -3.17 -4.61
CA GLY A 97 6.75 -4.60 -4.55
C GLY A 97 6.38 -5.28 -5.86
N MET A 98 6.88 -6.50 -6.05
CA MET A 98 6.49 -7.40 -7.14
C MET A 98 5.93 -8.69 -6.54
N PHE A 99 5.12 -9.43 -7.30
CA PHE A 99 4.60 -10.70 -6.79
C PHE A 99 5.70 -11.77 -6.73
N ARG A 100 6.06 -12.18 -5.50
CA ARG A 100 7.09 -13.19 -5.22
C ARG A 100 6.59 -14.21 -4.21
N GLU A 101 6.44 -15.45 -4.66
CA GLU A 101 5.94 -16.53 -3.80
C GLU A 101 6.85 -16.84 -2.61
N ASP A 102 8.15 -16.60 -2.75
CA ASP A 102 9.14 -16.79 -1.68
C ASP A 102 9.09 -15.71 -0.59
N GLU A 103 8.37 -14.61 -0.84
CA GLU A 103 8.21 -13.47 0.08
C GLU A 103 6.81 -13.41 0.74
N ILE A 104 5.92 -14.38 0.45
CA ILE A 104 4.50 -14.43 0.88
C ILE A 104 4.29 -15.61 1.85
#